data_AF-A0A3D5BUL5-F1
#
_entry.id   AF-A0A3D5BUL5-F1
#
_cell.length_a   1.000
_cell.length_b   1.000
_cell.length_c   1.000
_cell.angle_alpha   90.00
_cell.angle_beta   90.00
_cell.angle_gamma   90.00
#
_symmetry.space_group_name_H-M   'P 1'
#
loop_
_entity.id
_entity.type
_entity.pdbx_description
1 polymer ?
#
loop_
_entity_poly.entity_id
_entity_poly.type
_entity_poly.pdbx_seq_one_letter_code
_entity_poly.pdbx_strand_id
1 'polypeptide(L)'
;RLPVFLARRPDEEPDGELLAFYRDLLNRLRDNGCRSGRWRLLECLGWPDNTTCDNLLAWVWETDAARCLVVVNFSPAPAQGLVAGFGDDVADATWRLEDLDGTAYLRDGGEIRDRGLYVDLPGWGYHVLDWRRDGA
;
A
#
# COMPACT_ATOMS: atom_id res chain seq x y z
N ARG A 1 1.93 -41.83 -28.11
CA ARG A 1 2.42 -40.88 -27.09
C ARG A 1 2.70 -39.57 -27.81
N LEU A 2 1.87 -38.54 -27.62
CA LEU A 2 2.10 -37.23 -28.25
C LEU A 2 3.39 -36.63 -27.66
N PRO A 3 4.30 -36.06 -28.47
CA PRO A 3 5.44 -35.35 -27.92
C PRO A 3 4.94 -34.00 -27.37
N VAL A 4 5.30 -33.67 -26.12
CA VAL A 4 5.15 -32.31 -25.61
C VAL A 4 6.30 -31.49 -26.20
N PHE A 5 6.03 -30.74 -27.26
CA PHE A 5 6.97 -29.73 -27.75
C PHE A 5 6.77 -28.47 -26.90
N LEU A 6 7.69 -28.21 -25.98
CA LEU A 6 7.84 -26.89 -25.36
C LEU A 6 8.44 -25.95 -26.40
N ALA A 7 7.58 -25.44 -27.28
CA ALA A 7 7.94 -24.33 -28.16
C ALA A 7 8.04 -23.04 -27.32
N ARG A 8 8.93 -22.13 -27.74
CA ARG A 8 9.01 -20.80 -27.13
C ARG A 8 7.68 -20.08 -27.39
N ARG A 9 7.12 -19.47 -26.35
CA ARG A 9 5.93 -18.62 -26.48
C ARG A 9 6.25 -17.47 -27.45
N PRO A 10 5.29 -17.02 -28.29
CA PRO A 10 5.48 -15.86 -29.14
C PRO A 10 5.95 -14.65 -28.33
N ASP A 11 6.73 -13.76 -28.94
CA ASP A 11 7.07 -12.49 -28.32
C ASP A 11 5.77 -11.68 -28.15
N GLU A 12 5.36 -11.49 -26.89
CA GLU A 12 4.21 -10.68 -26.53
C GLU A 12 4.64 -9.21 -26.52
N GLU A 13 3.87 -8.34 -27.18
CA GLU A 13 4.13 -6.91 -27.13
C GLU A 13 3.98 -6.41 -25.68
N PRO A 14 4.92 -5.60 -25.17
CA PRO A 14 4.83 -5.09 -23.81
C PRO A 14 3.55 -4.26 -23.62
N ASP A 15 2.82 -4.55 -22.55
CA ASP A 15 1.76 -3.68 -22.07
C ASP A 15 2.40 -2.37 -21.56
N GLY A 16 2.19 -1.28 -22.31
CA GLY A 16 2.79 0.02 -22.01
C GLY A 16 2.28 0.65 -20.72
N GLU A 17 1.02 0.41 -20.36
CA GLU A 17 0.41 0.91 -19.12
C GLU A 17 1.01 0.17 -17.92
N LEU A 18 1.10 -1.16 -18.02
CA LEU A 18 1.73 -1.98 -16.99
C LEU A 18 3.21 -1.61 -16.79
N LEU A 19 3.93 -1.34 -17.88
CA LEU A 19 5.32 -0.90 -17.82
C LEU A 19 5.46 0.47 -17.13
N ALA A 20 4.57 1.42 -17.44
CA ALA A 20 4.56 2.73 -16.78
C ALA A 20 4.29 2.58 -15.28
N PHE A 21 3.26 1.81 -14.91
CA PHE A 21 2.95 1.50 -13.52
C PHE A 21 4.16 0.93 -12.76
N TYR A 22 4.84 -0.09 -13.31
CA TYR A 22 6.01 -0.66 -12.65
C TYR A 22 7.17 0.33 -12.54
N ARG A 23 7.35 1.22 -13.51
CA ARG A 23 8.37 2.28 -13.41
C ARG A 23 8.05 3.22 -12.25
N ASP A 24 6.81 3.68 -12.15
CA ASP A 24 6.39 4.60 -11.10
C ASP A 24 6.50 3.95 -9.71
N LEU A 25 6.03 2.70 -9.58
CA LEU A 25 6.17 1.90 -8.36
C LEU A 25 7.64 1.74 -7.96
N LEU A 26 8.51 1.31 -8.88
CA LEU A 26 9.92 1.05 -8.56
C LEU A 26 10.70 2.33 -8.25
N ASN A 27 10.33 3.46 -8.86
CA ASN A 27 10.91 4.76 -8.53
C ASN A 27 10.47 5.19 -7.13
N ARG A 28 9.18 5.11 -6.81
CA ARG A 28 8.66 5.43 -5.47
C ARG A 28 9.33 4.58 -4.39
N LEU A 29 9.39 3.25 -4.57
CA LEU A 29 10.03 2.32 -3.62
C LEU A 29 11.54 2.55 -3.44
N ARG A 30 12.21 3.23 -4.37
CA ARG A 30 13.63 3.57 -4.25
C ARG A 30 13.84 4.71 -3.25
N ASP A 31 12.95 5.68 -3.24
CA ASP A 31 13.15 6.96 -2.57
C ASP A 31 12.60 7.00 -1.13
N ASN A 32 11.77 6.02 -0.77
CA ASN A 32 11.02 6.00 0.49
C ASN A 32 11.54 5.00 1.53
N GLY A 33 12.74 4.47 1.32
CA GLY A 33 13.40 3.58 2.29
C GLY A 33 12.93 2.12 2.25
N CYS A 34 12.06 1.71 1.32
CA CYS A 34 11.62 0.32 1.20
C CYS A 34 12.76 -0.70 0.93
N ARG A 35 13.94 -0.26 0.50
CA ARG A 35 15.10 -1.16 0.26
C ARG A 35 15.95 -1.45 1.49
N SER A 36 15.91 -0.57 2.50
CA SER A 36 16.79 -0.63 3.67
C SER A 36 16.06 -0.45 4.99
N GLY A 37 14.78 -0.09 4.94
CA GLY A 37 13.92 0.11 6.10
C GLY A 37 13.50 -1.20 6.75
N ARG A 38 13.02 -1.09 7.97
CA ARG A 38 12.42 -2.19 8.70
C ARG A 38 11.02 -2.42 8.15
N TRP A 39 10.77 -3.64 7.69
CA TRP A 39 9.44 -4.08 7.29
C TRP A 39 8.63 -4.57 8.48
N ARG A 40 7.33 -4.27 8.50
CA ARG A 40 6.35 -4.87 9.41
C ARG A 40 5.01 -5.10 8.72
N LEU A 41 4.43 -6.26 8.96
CA LEU A 41 3.01 -6.49 8.69
C LEU A 41 2.15 -5.68 9.67
N LEU A 42 1.07 -5.10 9.16
CA LEU A 42 0.08 -4.37 9.94
C LEU A 42 -1.23 -5.16 9.99
N GLU A 43 -2.05 -4.82 10.97
CA GLU A 43 -3.38 -5.42 11.13
C GLU A 43 -4.42 -4.62 10.35
N CYS A 44 -5.36 -5.30 9.70
CA CYS A 44 -6.51 -4.70 9.05
C CYS A 44 -7.76 -5.02 9.88
N LEU A 45 -8.34 -4.00 10.51
CA LEU A 45 -9.53 -4.14 11.33
C LEU A 45 -10.78 -3.79 10.52
N GLY A 46 -11.85 -4.55 10.70
CA GLY A 46 -13.15 -4.30 10.08
C GLY A 46 -14.21 -3.88 11.08
N TRP A 47 -15.48 -3.95 10.64
CA TRP A 47 -16.64 -3.73 11.49
C TRP A 47 -17.44 -5.03 11.65
N PRO A 48 -18.25 -5.17 12.71
CA PRO A 48 -19.04 -6.40 12.93
C PRO A 48 -19.97 -6.76 11.77
N ASP A 49 -20.42 -5.76 11.00
CA ASP A 49 -21.32 -5.88 9.85
C ASP A 49 -20.59 -5.80 8.50
N ASN A 50 -19.26 -5.62 8.50
CA ASN A 50 -18.43 -5.57 7.29
C ASN A 50 -17.07 -6.25 7.53
N THR A 51 -16.97 -7.50 7.07
CA THR A 51 -15.75 -8.33 7.17
C THR A 51 -14.86 -8.24 5.93
N THR A 52 -15.08 -7.27 5.03
CA THR A 52 -14.27 -7.16 3.80
C THR A 52 -12.81 -6.80 4.08
N CYS A 53 -12.47 -6.35 5.29
CA CYS A 53 -11.10 -6.16 5.77
C CYS A 53 -10.24 -7.42 5.66
N ASP A 54 -10.84 -8.61 5.71
CA ASP A 54 -10.12 -9.89 5.57
C ASP A 54 -9.47 -10.05 4.19
N ASN A 55 -9.91 -9.26 3.21
CA ASN A 55 -9.31 -9.21 1.87
C ASN A 55 -8.12 -8.23 1.80
N LEU A 56 -7.88 -7.43 2.83
CA LEU A 56 -6.84 -6.41 2.83
C LEU A 56 -5.54 -6.95 3.41
N LEU A 57 -4.45 -6.72 2.69
CA LEU A 57 -3.09 -6.93 3.17
C LEU A 57 -2.42 -5.57 3.33
N ALA A 58 -1.89 -5.28 4.52
CA ALA A 58 -1.21 -4.02 4.79
C ALA A 58 0.15 -4.25 5.43
N TRP A 59 1.17 -3.52 4.97
CA TRP A 59 2.49 -3.51 5.58
C TRP A 59 3.18 -2.17 5.43
N VAL A 60 4.12 -1.91 6.32
CA VAL A 60 4.88 -0.66 6.34
C VAL A 60 6.37 -0.94 6.23
N TRP A 61 7.06 -0.07 5.52
CA TRP A 61 8.52 0.07 5.55
C TRP A 61 8.88 1.36 6.27
N GLU A 62 9.77 1.27 7.25
CA GLU A 62 10.15 2.39 8.12
C GLU A 62 11.67 2.55 8.18
N THR A 63 12.13 3.78 8.05
CA THR A 63 13.48 4.23 8.41
C THR A 63 13.34 5.38 9.41
N ASP A 64 14.46 5.86 9.95
CA ASP A 64 14.44 7.03 10.84
C ASP A 64 13.89 8.32 10.15
N ALA A 65 13.91 8.37 8.82
CA ALA A 65 13.57 9.56 8.03
C ALA A 65 12.31 9.41 7.16
N ALA A 66 11.84 8.19 6.91
CA ALA A 66 10.77 7.92 5.96
C ALA A 66 9.92 6.72 6.38
N ARG A 67 8.63 6.79 6.06
CA ARG A 67 7.65 5.72 6.23
C ARG A 67 6.85 5.56 4.94
N CYS A 68 6.77 4.33 4.45
CA CYS A 68 5.93 3.96 3.31
C CYS A 68 4.96 2.86 3.72
N LEU A 69 3.67 3.10 3.53
CA LEU A 69 2.60 2.13 3.76
C LEU A 69 2.13 1.57 2.43
N VAL A 70 2.04 0.25 2.32
CA VAL A 70 1.39 -0.43 1.20
C VAL A 70 0.15 -1.14 1.72
N VAL A 71 -0.96 -0.96 1.00
CA VAL A 71 -2.22 -1.66 1.25
C VAL A 71 -2.70 -2.25 -0.07
N VAL A 72 -3.07 -3.53 -0.07
CA VAL A 72 -3.58 -4.23 -1.25
C VAL A 72 -4.88 -4.92 -0.91
N ASN A 73 -5.89 -4.74 -1.75
CA ASN A 73 -7.07 -5.59 -1.74
C ASN A 73 -6.78 -6.85 -2.57
N PHE A 74 -6.64 -7.99 -1.91
CA PHE A 74 -6.32 -9.28 -2.54
C PHE A 74 -7.60 -10.07 -2.92
N SER A 75 -8.62 -9.35 -3.40
CA SER A 75 -9.91 -9.89 -3.80
C SER A 75 -10.48 -9.09 -4.98
N PRO A 76 -11.31 -9.71 -5.84
CA PRO A 76 -12.03 -8.98 -6.89
C PRO A 76 -13.20 -8.13 -6.34
N ALA A 77 -13.62 -8.31 -5.09
CA ALA A 77 -14.67 -7.50 -4.48
C ALA A 77 -14.08 -6.25 -3.80
N PRO A 78 -14.81 -5.12 -3.73
CA PRO A 78 -14.38 -3.96 -2.93
C PRO A 78 -14.14 -4.32 -1.46
N ALA A 79 -13.19 -3.64 -0.83
CA ALA A 79 -12.83 -3.90 0.56
C ALA A 79 -12.53 -2.60 1.33
N GLN A 80 -13.01 -2.57 2.57
CA GLN A 80 -12.83 -1.44 3.49
C GLN A 80 -12.27 -1.92 4.83
N GLY A 81 -11.52 -1.06 5.50
CA GLY A 81 -10.99 -1.37 6.83
C GLY A 81 -10.20 -0.23 7.45
N LEU A 82 -9.70 -0.48 8.65
CA LEU A 82 -8.80 0.37 9.41
C LEU A 82 -7.45 -0.35 9.53
N VAL A 83 -6.40 0.20 8.92
CA VAL A 83 -5.05 -0.31 9.09
C VAL A 83 -4.52 0.19 10.43
N ALA A 84 -4.05 -0.71 11.29
CA ALA A 84 -3.61 -0.38 12.65
C ALA A 84 -2.18 -0.86 12.93
N GLY A 85 -1.62 -0.45 14.07
CA GLY A 85 -0.30 -0.89 14.54
C GLY A 85 0.88 -0.06 14.04
N PHE A 86 0.68 1.24 13.77
CA PHE A 86 1.74 2.15 13.32
C PHE A 86 2.78 2.50 14.41
N GLY A 87 2.43 2.39 15.69
CA GLY A 87 3.25 2.84 16.82
C GLY A 87 2.80 4.20 17.36
N ASP A 88 3.25 4.56 18.56
CA ASP A 88 2.80 5.79 19.24
C ASP A 88 3.38 7.08 18.62
N ASP A 89 4.53 6.98 17.95
CA ASP A 89 5.22 8.09 17.28
C ASP A 89 4.37 8.75 16.18
N VAL A 90 3.37 8.03 15.67
CA VAL A 90 2.46 8.56 14.66
C VAL A 90 1.59 9.69 15.20
N ALA A 91 1.32 9.74 16.51
CA ALA A 91 0.45 10.75 17.12
C ALA A 91 1.05 12.16 17.20
N ASP A 92 2.35 12.30 16.93
CA ASP A 92 3.09 13.55 17.12
C ASP A 92 2.93 14.57 15.98
N ALA A 93 2.11 14.28 14.97
CA ALA A 93 1.90 15.19 13.83
C ALA A 93 0.61 14.91 13.06
N THR A 94 0.22 15.89 12.26
CA THR A 94 -0.61 15.66 11.07
C THR A 94 0.29 15.16 9.93
N TRP A 95 -0.16 14.12 9.24
CA TRP A 95 0.58 13.50 8.14
C TRP A 95 -0.10 13.79 6.82
N ARG A 96 0.69 14.19 5.83
CA ARG A 96 0.34 14.16 4.43
C ARG A 96 0.77 12.81 3.85
N LEU A 97 -0.20 12.01 3.45
CA LEU A 97 -0.01 10.73 2.79
C LEU A 97 -0.19 10.91 1.30
N GLU A 98 0.84 10.66 0.50
CA GLU A 98 0.80 10.79 -0.96
C GLU A 98 0.92 9.42 -1.62
N ASP A 99 -0.01 9.12 -2.52
CA ASP A 99 -0.05 7.86 -3.27
C ASP A 99 0.72 7.95 -4.60
N LEU A 100 0.83 6.82 -5.30
CA LEU A 100 1.52 6.72 -6.60
C LEU A 100 0.92 7.60 -7.68
N ASP A 101 -0.40 7.76 -7.68
CA ASP A 101 -1.12 8.62 -8.64
C ASP A 101 -1.04 10.12 -8.29
N GLY A 102 -0.34 10.48 -7.21
CA GLY A 102 -0.21 11.85 -6.71
C GLY A 102 -1.37 12.33 -5.85
N THR A 103 -2.40 11.49 -5.65
CA THR A 103 -3.48 11.78 -4.69
C THR A 103 -2.88 11.91 -3.29
N ALA A 104 -3.31 12.93 -2.56
CA ALA A 104 -2.80 13.17 -1.22
C ALA A 104 -3.91 13.37 -0.19
N TYR A 105 -3.65 12.84 1.00
CA TYR A 105 -4.57 12.83 2.13
C TYR A 105 -3.91 13.46 3.34
N LEU A 106 -4.60 14.40 3.98
CA LEU A 106 -4.23 14.85 5.32
C LEU A 106 -4.88 13.95 6.36
N ARG A 107 -4.10 13.47 7.32
CA ARG A 107 -4.54 12.57 8.39
C ARG A 107 -3.97 13.02 9.73
N ASP A 108 -4.84 13.11 10.71
CA ASP A 108 -4.44 13.36 12.09
C ASP A 108 -3.73 12.12 12.65
N GLY A 109 -2.52 12.30 13.17
CA GLY A 109 -1.74 11.22 13.74
C GLY A 109 -2.37 10.60 14.98
N GLY A 110 -3.04 11.41 15.81
CA GLY A 110 -3.74 10.94 17.00
C GLY A 110 -4.89 10.00 16.62
N GLU A 111 -5.67 10.36 15.60
CA GLU A 111 -6.72 9.51 15.05
C GLU A 111 -6.16 8.21 14.47
N ILE A 112 -5.07 8.28 13.69
CA ILE A 112 -4.41 7.08 13.15
C ILE A 112 -3.98 6.14 14.29
N ARG A 113 -3.39 6.68 15.36
CA ARG A 113 -2.96 5.88 16.52
C ARG A 113 -4.17 5.22 17.21
N ASP A 114 -5.23 5.98 17.45
CA ASP A 114 -6.36 5.52 18.26
C ASP A 114 -7.33 4.60 17.53
N ARG A 115 -7.50 4.80 16.22
CA ARG A 115 -8.51 4.10 15.41
C ARG A 115 -7.93 3.31 14.26
N GLY A 116 -6.71 3.62 13.82
CA GLY A 116 -6.16 3.15 12.57
C GLY A 116 -6.46 4.08 11.38
N LEU A 117 -5.77 3.85 10.27
CA LEU A 117 -5.97 4.57 9.03
C LEU A 117 -7.08 3.90 8.21
N TYR A 118 -8.17 4.63 7.96
CA TYR A 118 -9.25 4.17 7.09
C TYR A 118 -8.79 4.00 5.64
N VAL A 119 -9.16 2.88 5.04
CA VAL A 119 -8.92 2.55 3.63
C VAL A 119 -10.20 2.02 2.97
N ASP A 120 -10.39 2.37 1.70
CA ASP A 120 -11.47 1.89 0.84
C ASP A 120 -10.87 1.62 -0.55
N LEU A 121 -10.85 0.36 -0.95
CA LEU A 121 -10.19 -0.09 -2.17
C LEU A 121 -11.18 -0.84 -3.07
N PRO A 122 -11.18 -0.56 -4.39
CA PRO A 122 -11.88 -1.41 -5.35
C PRO A 122 -11.23 -2.81 -5.39
N GLY A 123 -11.87 -3.75 -6.10
CA GLY A 123 -11.29 -5.07 -6.34
C GLY A 123 -9.90 -4.96 -6.97
N TRP A 124 -8.93 -5.71 -6.45
CA TRP A 124 -7.50 -5.65 -6.83
C TRP A 124 -6.85 -4.26 -6.68
N GLY A 125 -7.54 -3.31 -6.04
CA GLY A 125 -7.03 -1.98 -5.76
C GLY A 125 -5.89 -2.01 -4.75
N TYR A 126 -5.11 -0.93 -4.73
CA TYR A 126 -3.98 -0.77 -3.83
C TYR A 126 -3.77 0.71 -3.48
N HIS A 127 -3.01 0.92 -2.42
CA HIS A 127 -2.39 2.19 -2.05
C HIS A 127 -0.91 1.96 -1.79
N VAL A 128 -0.05 2.88 -2.24
CA VAL A 128 1.38 2.94 -1.89
C VAL A 128 1.67 4.36 -1.41
N LEU A 129 1.54 4.55 -0.10
CA LEU A 129 1.48 5.85 0.54
C LEU A 129 2.81 6.22 1.18
N ASP A 130 3.40 7.32 0.71
CA ASP A 130 4.52 7.95 1.39
C ASP A 130 4.03 8.93 2.44
N TRP A 131 4.65 8.88 3.62
CA TRP A 131 4.30 9.72 4.75
C TRP A 131 5.22 10.93 4.83
N ARG A 132 4.63 12.13 4.89
CA ARG A 132 5.34 13.38 5.18
C ARG A 132 4.64 14.07 6.33
N ARG A 133 5.40 14.67 7.25
CA ARG A 133 4.80 15.57 8.26
C ARG A 133 4.25 16.79 7.52
N ASP A 134 3.03 17.18 7.83
CA ASP A 134 2.45 18.39 7.27
C ASP A 134 3.15 19.63 7.88
N GLY A 135 3.54 20.58 7.02
CA GLY A 135 4.27 21.79 7.43
C GLY A 135 5.78 21.63 7.69
N ALA A 136 6.39 20.51 7.28
CA ALA A 136 7.85 20.27 7.31
C ALA A 136 8.51 20.44 5.94
#